data_AF-A0A329S1W6-F1
#
_entry.id   AF-A0A329S1W6-F1
#
_cell.length_a   1.000
_cell.length_b   1.000
_cell.length_c   1.000
_cell.angle_alpha   90.00
_cell.angle_beta   90.00
_cell.angle_gamma   90.00
#
_symmetry.space_group_name_H-M   'P 1'
#
loop_
_entity.id
_entity.type
_entity.pdbx_description
1 polymer ?
#
loop_
_entity_poly.entity_id
_entity_poly.type
_entity_poly.pdbx_seq_one_letter_code
_entity_poly.pdbx_strand_id
1 'polypeptide(L)'
;MEEELAPLLIVELLFRAKSMTDLPHVIKLVSLFLDSSVELPLHKACQRGSIDLLERIWDSSDVLSSVTTSNRYWTLRRYICTDRHYRQYQFTLSMMDAVRLKNLEMVEWLTDRFQGYTV
;
A
#
# COMPACT_ATOMS: atom_id res chain seq x y z
N MET A 1 6.59 12.99 -9.78
CA MET A 1 6.60 11.83 -10.70
C MET A 1 5.47 10.96 -10.24
N GLU A 2 4.52 10.62 -11.10
CA GLU A 2 3.49 9.64 -10.77
C GLU A 2 4.22 8.30 -10.57
N GLU A 3 4.35 7.86 -9.32
CA GLU A 3 4.90 6.55 -9.00
C GLU A 3 3.88 5.50 -9.45
N GLU A 4 4.16 4.87 -10.58
CA GLU A 4 3.25 3.92 -11.19
C GLU A 4 3.35 2.57 -10.47
N LEU A 5 2.26 2.17 -9.82
CA LEU A 5 2.11 0.88 -9.15
C LEU A 5 2.63 -0.29 -9.98
N ALA A 6 3.67 -0.96 -9.48
CA ALA A 6 4.22 -2.15 -10.10
C ALA A 6 3.15 -3.27 -10.19
N PRO A 7 2.96 -3.89 -11.37
CA PRO A 7 2.05 -5.01 -11.53
C PRO A 7 2.40 -6.19 -10.62
N LEU A 8 1.40 -7.02 -10.30
CA LEU A 8 1.66 -8.29 -9.63
C LEU A 8 2.34 -9.25 -10.63
N LEU A 9 3.44 -9.89 -10.21
CA LEU A 9 4.16 -10.86 -11.03
C LEU A 9 3.23 -11.93 -11.64
N ILE A 10 2.27 -12.44 -10.86
CA ILE A 10 1.32 -13.44 -11.37
C ILE A 10 0.47 -12.90 -12.52
N VAL A 11 0.09 -11.61 -12.48
CA VAL A 11 -0.69 -10.96 -13.54
C VAL A 11 0.17 -10.80 -14.78
N GLU A 12 1.42 -10.35 -14.64
CA GLU A 12 2.35 -10.25 -15.78
C GLU A 12 2.56 -11.60 -16.46
N LEU A 13 2.77 -12.66 -15.67
CA LEU A 13 2.96 -14.02 -16.19
C LEU A 13 1.70 -14.53 -16.91
N LEU A 14 0.51 -14.29 -16.35
CA LEU A 14 -0.75 -14.70 -16.98
C LEU A 14 -1.00 -13.96 -18.29
N PHE A 15 -0.76 -12.64 -18.33
CA PHE A 15 -0.94 -11.85 -19.54
C PHE A 15 0.08 -12.22 -20.62
N ARG A 16 1.34 -12.49 -20.23
CA ARG A 16 2.37 -13.01 -21.14
C ARG A 16 1.97 -14.36 -21.72
N ALA A 17 1.50 -15.29 -20.88
CA ALA A 17 1.05 -16.61 -21.33
C ALA A 17 -0.12 -16.55 -22.33
N LYS A 18 -0.89 -15.46 -22.31
CA LYS A 18 -2.03 -15.22 -23.20
C LYS A 18 -1.71 -14.28 -24.38
N SER A 19 -0.47 -13.85 -24.54
CA SER A 19 -0.06 -12.87 -25.56
C SER A 19 -0.84 -11.53 -25.47
N MET A 20 -1.20 -11.11 -24.26
CA MET A 20 -1.94 -9.87 -23.98
C MET A 20 -1.05 -8.77 -23.38
N THR A 21 0.25 -8.78 -23.67
CA THR A 21 1.23 -7.84 -23.07
C THR A 21 1.03 -6.38 -23.50
N ASP A 22 0.34 -6.15 -24.62
CA ASP A 22 0.18 -4.82 -25.23
C ASP A 22 -0.93 -3.97 -24.57
N LEU A 23 -1.44 -4.43 -23.42
CA LEU A 23 -2.54 -3.80 -22.67
C LEU A 23 -2.09 -3.42 -21.24
N PRO A 24 -1.14 -2.46 -21.08
CA PRO A 24 -0.57 -2.12 -19.77
C PRO A 24 -1.62 -1.62 -18.77
N HIS A 25 -2.62 -0.87 -19.24
CA HIS A 25 -3.72 -0.40 -18.39
C HIS A 25 -4.58 -1.55 -17.85
N VAL A 26 -4.79 -2.63 -18.63
CA VAL A 26 -5.54 -3.82 -18.18
C VAL A 26 -4.72 -4.62 -17.17
N ILE A 27 -3.41 -4.80 -17.42
CA ILE A 27 -2.49 -5.44 -16.48
C ILE A 27 -2.52 -4.72 -15.13
N LYS A 28 -2.50 -3.38 -15.15
CA LYS A 28 -2.60 -2.54 -13.94
C LYS A 28 -3.94 -2.72 -13.22
N LEU A 29 -5.06 -2.67 -13.94
CA LEU A 29 -6.39 -2.84 -13.35
C LEU A 29 -6.58 -4.23 -12.73
N VAL A 30 -6.13 -5.28 -13.42
CA VAL A 30 -6.20 -6.66 -12.90
C VAL A 30 -5.26 -6.84 -11.71
N SER A 31 -4.06 -6.25 -11.75
CA SER A 31 -3.15 -6.23 -10.60
C SER A 31 -3.81 -5.55 -9.40
N LEU A 32 -4.38 -4.37 -9.57
CA LEU A 32 -5.06 -3.64 -8.50
C LEU A 32 -6.28 -4.40 -7.96
N PHE A 33 -6.99 -5.13 -8.81
CA PHE A 33 -8.15 -5.94 -8.43
C PHE A 33 -7.75 -7.18 -7.63
N LEU A 34 -6.65 -7.85 -8.00
CA LEU A 34 -6.19 -9.08 -7.36
C LEU A 34 -5.29 -8.83 -6.14
N ASP A 35 -4.87 -7.58 -5.92
CA ASP A 35 -3.96 -7.24 -4.84
C ASP A 35 -4.63 -7.30 -3.47
N SER A 36 -4.45 -8.41 -2.76
CA SER A 36 -4.98 -8.60 -1.42
C SER A 36 -4.18 -7.87 -0.34
N SER A 37 -3.00 -7.32 -0.64
CA SER A 37 -2.23 -6.55 0.34
C SER A 37 -2.98 -5.31 0.82
N VAL A 38 -3.91 -4.79 0.01
CA VAL A 38 -4.71 -3.59 0.31
C VAL A 38 -5.73 -3.79 1.44
N GLU A 39 -6.01 -5.05 1.79
CA GLU A 39 -6.84 -5.45 2.91
C GLU A 39 -6.03 -5.70 4.19
N LEU A 40 -4.70 -5.62 4.11
CA LEU A 40 -3.80 -5.79 5.25
C LEU A 40 -3.58 -4.45 5.95
N PRO A 41 -3.92 -4.30 7.25
CA PRO A 41 -3.54 -3.11 8.00
C PRO A 41 -2.03 -2.90 7.99
N LEU A 42 -1.57 -1.65 7.85
CA LEU A 42 -0.15 -1.33 7.71
C LEU A 42 0.70 -1.91 8.85
N HIS A 43 0.27 -1.81 10.10
CA HIS A 43 1.02 -2.39 11.22
C HIS A 43 1.19 -3.92 11.12
N LYS A 44 0.20 -4.64 10.56
CA LYS A 44 0.34 -6.09 10.30
C LYS A 44 1.33 -6.37 9.18
N ALA A 45 1.44 -5.47 8.19
CA ALA A 45 2.47 -5.55 7.18
C ALA A 45 3.87 -5.28 7.76
N CYS A 46 4.00 -4.33 8.70
CA CYS A 46 5.25 -4.06 9.40
C CYS A 46 5.80 -5.30 10.12
N GLN A 47 4.94 -6.16 10.65
CA GLN A 47 5.33 -7.44 11.27
C GLN A 47 6.05 -8.39 10.30
N ARG A 48 5.93 -8.17 8.98
CA ARG A 48 6.64 -8.94 7.95
C ARG A 48 8.04 -8.43 7.66
N GLY A 49 8.40 -7.22 8.12
CA GLY A 49 9.75 -6.67 7.94
C GLY A 49 10.10 -6.29 6.49
N SER A 50 9.15 -6.28 5.56
CA SER A 50 9.38 -6.05 4.13
C SER A 50 8.96 -4.63 3.74
N ILE A 51 9.93 -3.80 3.33
CA ILE A 51 9.68 -2.43 2.85
C ILE A 51 8.89 -2.45 1.54
N ASP A 52 9.24 -3.33 0.59
CA ASP A 52 8.51 -3.48 -0.69
C ASP A 52 7.00 -3.70 -0.48
N LEU A 53 6.64 -4.47 0.55
CA LEU A 53 5.24 -4.68 0.91
C LEU A 53 4.58 -3.39 1.45
N LEU A 54 5.30 -2.61 2.25
CA LEU A 54 4.81 -1.34 2.78
C LEU A 54 4.64 -0.30 1.67
N GLU A 55 5.60 -0.19 0.75
CA GLU A 55 5.52 0.65 -0.45
C GLU A 55 4.31 0.26 -1.29
N ARG A 56 4.15 -1.04 -1.59
CA ARG A 56 3.00 -1.53 -2.34
C ARG A 56 1.66 -1.14 -1.71
N ILE A 57 1.54 -1.31 -0.38
CA ILE A 57 0.32 -0.91 0.34
C ILE A 57 0.11 0.60 0.26
N TRP A 58 1.17 1.39 0.43
CA TRP A 58 1.11 2.84 0.39
C TRP A 58 0.70 3.37 -1.00
N ASP A 59 1.38 2.93 -2.05
CA ASP A 59 1.13 3.36 -3.42
C ASP A 59 -0.28 2.96 -3.88
N SER A 60 -0.76 1.79 -3.44
CA SER A 60 -2.12 1.32 -3.74
C SER A 60 -3.20 2.17 -3.07
N SER A 61 -2.83 2.85 -1.98
CA SER A 61 -3.68 3.75 -1.23
C SER A 61 -3.76 5.12 -1.93
N ASP A 62 -2.63 5.61 -2.44
CA ASP A 62 -2.55 6.92 -3.12
C ASP A 62 -3.36 6.96 -4.43
N VAL A 63 -3.30 5.87 -5.20
CA VAL A 63 -4.13 5.71 -6.41
C VAL A 63 -5.63 5.83 -6.10
N LEU A 64 -6.07 5.45 -4.90
CA LEU A 64 -7.48 5.54 -4.52
C LEU A 64 -7.88 6.91 -3.96
N SER A 65 -6.96 7.68 -3.36
CA SER A 65 -7.27 9.03 -2.88
C SER A 65 -7.60 10.01 -3.99
N SER A 66 -7.07 9.80 -5.20
CA SER A 66 -7.36 10.64 -6.37
C SER A 66 -8.75 10.38 -6.98
N VAL A 67 -9.36 9.23 -6.70
CA VAL A 67 -10.64 8.83 -7.27
C VAL A 67 -11.79 9.45 -6.46
N THR A 68 -12.33 10.57 -6.96
CA THR A 68 -13.47 11.31 -6.40
C THR A 68 -14.82 10.59 -6.52
N THR A 69 -14.85 9.36 -7.03
CA THR A 69 -16.11 8.65 -7.24
C THR A 69 -16.82 8.42 -5.91
N SER A 70 -18.13 8.65 -5.95
CA SER A 70 -19.12 8.57 -4.86
C SER A 70 -19.20 7.23 -4.14
N ASN A 71 -18.30 6.31 -4.43
CA ASN A 71 -18.29 4.97 -3.90
C ASN A 71 -17.60 4.93 -2.54
N ARG A 72 -18.42 4.99 -1.49
CA ARG A 72 -18.02 5.01 -0.08
C ARG A 72 -17.64 3.61 0.43
N TYR A 73 -16.97 2.78 -0.37
CA TYR A 73 -16.55 1.47 0.13
C TYR A 73 -15.49 1.62 1.22
N TRP A 74 -15.76 0.99 2.36
CA TRP A 74 -14.82 0.89 3.48
C TRP A 74 -13.64 0.03 3.05
N THR A 75 -12.47 0.64 2.88
CA THR A 75 -11.21 -0.06 2.60
C THR A 75 -10.10 0.52 3.45
N LEU A 76 -9.27 -0.33 4.04
CA LEU A 76 -8.20 0.08 4.97
C LEU A 76 -7.21 1.04 4.29
N ARG A 77 -6.85 0.76 3.03
CA ARG A 77 -6.05 1.66 2.17
C ARG A 77 -6.63 3.07 2.01
N ARG A 78 -7.97 3.23 1.99
CA ARG A 78 -8.55 4.58 1.89
C ARG A 78 -8.43 5.31 3.22
N TYR A 79 -8.75 4.62 4.32
CA TYR A 79 -8.74 5.22 5.65
C TYR A 79 -7.35 5.65 6.09
N ILE A 80 -6.29 4.95 5.66
CA ILE A 80 -4.91 5.37 5.99
C ILE A 80 -4.57 6.74 5.40
N CYS A 81 -5.17 7.11 4.25
CA CYS A 81 -4.99 8.41 3.63
C CYS A 81 -5.99 9.46 4.12
N THR A 82 -7.25 9.08 4.37
CA THR A 82 -8.34 10.05 4.61
C THR A 82 -8.68 10.30 6.08
N ASP A 83 -8.45 9.32 6.97
CA ASP A 83 -8.87 9.40 8.38
C ASP A 83 -7.68 9.66 9.30
N ARG A 84 -7.64 10.84 9.91
CA ARG A 84 -6.54 11.26 10.79
C ARG A 84 -6.34 10.35 12.01
N HIS A 85 -7.42 9.80 12.56
CA HIS A 85 -7.37 9.00 13.78
C HIS A 85 -6.88 7.59 13.45
N TYR A 86 -7.38 7.02 12.36
CA TYR A 86 -6.90 5.75 11.84
C TYR A 86 -5.42 5.84 11.42
N ARG A 87 -5.01 6.94 10.78
CA ARG A 87 -3.62 7.20 10.40
C ARG A 87 -2.69 7.27 11.61
N GLN A 88 -3.06 8.04 12.66
CA GLN A 88 -2.31 8.06 13.93
C GLN A 88 -2.24 6.68 14.57
N TYR A 89 -3.34 5.93 14.60
CA TYR A 89 -3.37 4.58 15.15
C TYR A 89 -2.45 3.61 14.40
N GLN A 90 -2.47 3.62 13.06
CA GLN A 90 -1.55 2.81 12.26
C GLN A 90 -0.10 3.24 12.47
N PHE A 91 0.20 4.53 12.58
CA PHE A 91 1.55 5.02 12.85
C PHE A 91 2.09 4.49 14.18
N THR A 92 1.36 4.66 15.28
CA THR A 92 1.78 4.21 16.61
C THR A 92 2.07 2.71 16.62
N LEU A 93 1.18 1.88 16.08
CA LEU A 93 1.38 0.43 16.04
C LEU A 93 2.52 0.01 15.11
N SER A 94 2.64 0.64 13.95
CA SER A 94 3.71 0.35 12.98
C SER A 94 5.07 0.70 13.55
N MET A 95 5.19 1.84 14.26
CA MET A 95 6.40 2.24 14.97
C MET A 95 6.79 1.26 16.08
N MET A 96 5.82 0.80 16.88
CA MET A 96 6.07 -0.23 17.89
C MET A 96 6.61 -1.51 17.27
N ASP A 97 6.03 -1.95 16.15
CA ASP A 97 6.45 -3.16 15.44
C ASP A 97 7.85 -2.98 14.81
N ALA A 98 8.14 -1.82 14.20
CA ALA A 98 9.46 -1.49 13.63
C ALA A 98 10.58 -1.49 14.68
N VAL A 99 10.34 -0.87 15.84
CA VAL A 99 11.29 -0.86 16.97
C VAL A 99 11.50 -2.26 17.53
N ARG A 100 10.42 -3.05 17.68
CA ARG A 100 10.52 -4.45 18.14
C ARG A 100 11.36 -5.31 17.19
N LEU A 101 11.24 -5.07 15.90
CA LEU A 101 12.03 -5.75 14.86
C LEU A 101 13.46 -5.20 14.72
N LYS A 102 13.80 -4.08 15.39
CA LYS A 102 15.06 -3.34 15.21
C LYS A 102 15.33 -2.97 13.74
N ASN A 103 14.26 -2.70 12.98
CA ASN A 103 14.35 -2.35 11.57
C ASN A 103 14.41 -0.82 11.41
N LEU A 104 15.63 -0.29 11.30
CA LEU A 104 15.86 1.17 11.15
C LEU A 104 15.28 1.71 9.85
N GLU A 105 15.44 0.98 8.75
CA GLU A 105 14.90 1.35 7.44
C GLU A 105 13.38 1.53 7.49
N MET A 106 12.67 0.65 8.22
CA MET A 106 11.23 0.77 8.43
C MET A 106 10.85 1.98 9.29
N VAL A 107 11.66 2.32 10.29
CA VAL A 107 11.44 3.53 11.09
C VAL A 107 11.58 4.77 10.21
N GLU A 108 12.64 4.85 9.40
CA GLU A 108 12.86 5.95 8.46
C GLU A 108 11.69 6.07 7.48
N TRP A 109 11.28 4.96 6.87
CA TRP A 109 10.14 4.89 5.97
C TRP A 109 8.84 5.39 6.62
N LEU A 110 8.54 4.95 7.86
CA LEU A 110 7.36 5.38 8.59
C LEU A 110 7.40 6.88 8.92
N THR A 111 8.55 7.41 9.35
CA THR A 111 8.69 8.83 9.69
C THR A 111 8.55 9.75 8.49
N ASP A 112 9.04 9.31 7.32
CA ASP A 112 8.92 10.08 6.08
C ASP A 112 7.47 10.14 5.58
N ARG A 113 6.72 9.04 5.69
CA ARG A 113 5.33 8.96 5.21
C ARG A 113 4.29 9.49 6.20
N PHE A 114 4.58 9.52 7.50
CA PHE A 114 3.68 9.98 8.57
C PHE A 114 4.16 11.28 9.23
N GLN A 115 4.48 12.28 8.42
CA GLN A 115 4.89 13.60 8.92
C GLN A 115 3.79 14.22 9.79
N GLY A 116 4.16 14.69 10.98
CA GLY A 116 3.26 15.34 11.94
C GLY A 116 2.53 14.40 12.91
N TYR A 117 2.76 13.09 12.83
CA TYR A 117 2.26 12.11 13.82
C TYR A 117 3.34 11.82 14.87
N THR A 118 2.93 11.57 16.11
CA THR A 118 3.84 11.29 17.25
C THR A 118 3.46 9.99 17.95
N VAL A 119 4.45 9.27 18.49
CA VAL A 119 4.24 7.98 19.19
C VAL A 119 3.95 8.22 20.66
#